data_AF-A0A7J4G875-F1
#
_entry.id   AF-A0A7J4G875-F1
#
_cell.length_a   1.000
_cell.length_b   1.000
_cell.length_c   1.000
_cell.angle_alpha   90.00
_cell.angle_beta   90.00
_cell.angle_gamma   90.00
#
_symmetry.space_group_name_H-M   'P 1'
#
loop_
_entity.id
_entity.type
_entity.pdbx_description
1 polymer ?
#
loop_
_entity_poly.entity_id
_entity_poly.type
_entity_poly.pdbx_seq_one_letter_code
_entity_poly.pdbx_strand_id
1 'polypeptide(L)'
;MDEAGVILAALMGISLAAASGFRVFLPPFLLSLSIRADFVEVDLVGTSFEFFETTPAIIILGVASMAEFAAYYVPWVDNLLDSIASPAAIMAGIGMTAIVMEGSDPVVQWVIAIIAGGGASATIQGATVATRGLSSTFTFGYANSLVATSENVASVALTIVALLAPLVAGVFSVAILVIMIKRIISNRQSSDS
;
A
#
# COMPACT_ATOMS: atom_id res chain seq x y z
N MET A 1 15.00 -13.84 12.33
CA MET A 1 13.58 -14.24 12.51
C MET A 1 13.47 -15.76 12.36
N ASP A 2 12.49 -16.38 13.03
CA ASP A 2 12.13 -17.78 12.79
C ASP A 2 11.21 -17.91 11.55
N GLU A 3 10.93 -19.14 11.12
CA GLU A 3 10.14 -19.38 9.91
C GLU A 3 8.71 -18.83 10.00
N ALA A 4 8.06 -18.95 11.16
CA ALA A 4 6.72 -18.42 11.37
C ALA A 4 6.68 -16.90 11.34
N GLY A 5 7.66 -16.23 11.95
CA GLY A 5 7.81 -14.78 11.89
C GLY A 5 7.99 -14.27 10.47
N VAL A 6 8.77 -14.97 9.64
CA VAL A 6 8.96 -14.61 8.22
C VAL A 6 7.65 -14.67 7.44
N ILE A 7 6.83 -15.70 7.67
CA ILE A 7 5.52 -15.82 7.00
C ILE A 7 4.58 -14.69 7.43
N LEU A 8 4.50 -14.40 8.73
CA LEU A 8 3.63 -13.34 9.24
C LEU A 8 4.07 -11.95 8.75
N ALA A 9 5.38 -11.68 8.74
CA ALA A 9 5.94 -10.46 8.19
C ALA A 9 5.68 -10.31 6.69
N ALA A 10 5.85 -11.38 5.91
CA ALA A 10 5.55 -11.35 4.48
C ALA A 10 4.06 -11.07 4.21
N LEU A 11 3.16 -11.69 4.98
CA LEU A 11 1.71 -11.44 4.89
C LEU A 11 1.36 -10.00 5.30
N MET A 12 1.94 -9.49 6.39
CA MET A 12 1.79 -8.09 6.79
C MET A 12 2.26 -7.16 5.67
N GLY A 13 3.45 -7.40 5.11
CA GLY A 13 4.05 -6.61 4.06
C GLY A 13 3.21 -6.58 2.79
N ILE A 14 2.72 -7.73 2.33
CA ILE A 14 1.81 -7.84 1.18
C ILE A 14 0.52 -7.04 1.44
N SER A 15 -0.04 -7.10 2.64
CA SER A 15 -1.25 -6.36 2.99
C SER A 15 -1.03 -4.86 3.08
N LEU A 16 0.07 -4.42 3.68
CA LEU A 16 0.47 -3.02 3.71
C LEU A 16 0.73 -2.50 2.29
N ALA A 17 1.38 -3.28 1.43
CA ALA A 17 1.60 -2.94 0.04
C ALA A 17 0.31 -2.87 -0.78
N ALA A 18 -0.63 -3.79 -0.56
CA ALA A 18 -1.96 -3.70 -1.14
C ALA A 18 -2.68 -2.43 -0.66
N ALA A 19 -2.56 -2.08 0.63
CA ALA A 19 -3.11 -0.84 1.18
C ALA A 19 -2.46 0.41 0.55
N SER A 20 -1.15 0.38 0.23
CA SER A 20 -0.46 1.52 -0.39
C SER A 20 -0.83 1.75 -1.84
N GLY A 21 -1.34 0.72 -2.53
CA GLY A 21 -1.93 0.90 -3.85
C GLY A 21 -3.30 1.61 -3.84
N PHE A 22 -3.93 1.77 -2.68
CA PHE A 22 -5.10 2.65 -2.55
C PHE A 22 -4.69 4.07 -2.14
N ARG A 23 -3.71 4.18 -1.24
CA ARG A 23 -3.18 5.46 -0.72
C ARG A 23 -1.71 5.33 -0.41
N VAL A 24 -0.89 6.20 -0.98
CA VAL A 24 0.57 6.12 -0.97
C VAL A 24 1.13 6.37 0.43
N PHE A 25 0.62 7.39 1.13
CA PHE A 25 1.26 7.90 2.35
C PHE A 25 0.59 7.42 3.64
N LEU A 26 -0.70 7.10 3.58
CA LEU A 26 -1.46 6.66 4.74
C LEU A 26 -0.92 5.35 5.36
N PRO A 27 -0.69 4.26 4.62
CA PRO A 27 -0.16 3.03 5.21
C PRO A 27 1.25 3.17 5.79
N PRO A 28 2.21 3.82 5.10
CA PRO A 28 3.52 4.13 5.69
C PRO A 28 3.43 4.94 6.99
N PHE A 29 2.53 5.93 7.04
CA PHE A 29 2.31 6.72 8.26
C PHE A 29 1.83 5.85 9.43
N LEU A 30 0.82 5.01 9.20
CA LEU A 30 0.30 4.12 10.25
C LEU A 30 1.31 3.06 10.67
N LEU A 31 2.11 2.51 9.74
CA LEU A 31 3.21 1.60 10.07
C LEU A 31 4.24 2.29 10.96
N SER A 32 4.71 3.48 10.57
CA SER A 32 5.69 4.28 11.32
C SER A 32 5.19 4.61 12.73
N LEU A 33 3.91 4.97 12.86
CA LEU A 33 3.28 5.20 14.15
C LEU A 33 3.19 3.92 15.00
N SER A 34 2.90 2.78 14.37
CA SER A 34 2.75 1.50 15.06
C SER A 34 4.08 0.94 15.57
N ILE A 35 5.14 1.09 14.79
CA ILE A 35 6.51 0.71 15.21
C ILE A 35 6.92 1.58 16.40
N ARG A 36 6.73 2.91 16.31
CA ARG A 36 7.07 3.81 17.43
C ARG A 36 6.22 3.57 18.69
N ALA A 37 5.00 3.09 18.54
CA ALA A 37 4.12 2.76 19.66
C ALA A 37 4.41 1.37 20.26
N ASP A 38 5.48 0.70 19.81
CA ASP A 38 5.85 -0.68 20.17
C ASP A 38 4.70 -1.68 19.91
N PHE A 39 3.83 -1.35 18.95
CA PHE A 39 2.67 -2.17 18.59
C PHE A 39 3.04 -3.28 17.59
N VAL A 40 4.06 -3.01 16.77
CA VAL A 40 4.67 -3.96 15.84
C VAL A 40 6.07 -4.24 16.33
N GLU A 41 6.34 -5.49 16.69
CA GLU A 41 7.67 -5.94 17.16
C GLU A 41 8.63 -6.05 15.96
N VAL A 42 9.18 -4.92 15.53
CA VAL A 42 10.24 -4.83 14.53
C VAL A 42 11.32 -3.93 15.09
N ASP A 43 12.54 -4.45 15.27
CA ASP A 43 13.68 -3.68 15.74
C ASP A 43 14.40 -3.04 14.55
N LEU A 44 14.25 -1.73 14.37
CA LEU A 44 14.91 -1.00 13.29
C LEU A 44 16.21 -0.32 13.73
N VAL A 45 16.62 -0.45 15.00
CA VAL A 45 17.80 0.25 15.54
C VAL A 45 19.07 -0.22 14.85
N GLY A 46 19.85 0.71 14.27
CA GLY A 46 21.08 0.38 13.55
C GLY A 46 20.88 -0.20 12.15
N THR A 47 19.63 -0.25 11.65
CA THR A 47 19.30 -0.68 10.30
C THR A 47 19.19 0.52 9.34
N SER A 48 19.06 0.25 8.04
CA SER A 48 18.80 1.32 7.05
C SER A 48 17.43 1.98 7.21
N PHE A 49 16.54 1.39 8.02
CA PHE A 49 15.17 1.83 8.23
C PHE A 49 14.96 2.53 9.58
N GLU A 50 16.00 2.73 10.39
CA GLU A 50 15.91 3.40 11.70
C GLU A 50 15.18 4.75 11.62
N PHE A 51 15.31 5.46 10.49
CA PHE A 51 14.62 6.72 10.26
C PHE A 51 13.08 6.61 10.42
N PHE A 52 12.50 5.44 10.17
CA PHE A 52 11.06 5.19 10.22
C PHE A 52 10.48 5.23 11.64
N GLU A 53 11.32 5.11 12.67
CA GLU A 53 10.92 5.25 14.09
C GLU A 53 11.01 6.71 14.58
N THR A 54 11.70 7.56 13.82
CA THR A 54 12.04 8.92 14.25
C THR A 54 10.83 9.85 14.21
N THR A 55 10.81 10.84 15.11
CA THR A 55 9.72 11.83 15.19
C THR A 55 9.58 12.61 13.87
N PRO A 56 10.68 13.04 13.22
CA PRO A 56 10.60 13.71 11.93
C PRO A 56 9.94 12.86 10.85
N ALA A 57 10.25 11.56 10.74
CA ALA A 57 9.64 10.70 9.74
C ALA A 57 8.12 10.58 9.92
N ILE A 58 7.66 10.39 11.17
CA ILE A 58 6.23 10.35 11.49
C ILE A 58 5.54 11.66 11.15
N ILE A 59 6.16 12.80 11.46
CA ILE A 59 5.59 14.11 11.13
C ILE A 59 5.49 14.28 9.61
N ILE A 60 6.55 13.94 8.87
CA ILE A 60 6.57 14.04 7.40
C ILE A 60 5.50 13.15 6.78
N LEU A 61 5.43 11.88 7.20
CA LEU A 61 4.43 10.92 6.73
C LEU A 61 3.00 11.35 7.11
N GLY A 62 2.81 11.90 8.31
CA GLY A 62 1.53 12.42 8.78
C GLY A 62 1.07 13.62 7.96
N VAL A 63 1.95 14.59 7.70
CA VAL A 63 1.67 15.73 6.83
C VAL A 63 1.37 15.26 5.40
N ALA A 64 2.15 14.32 4.88
CA ALA A 64 1.94 13.75 3.54
C ALA A 64 0.59 13.01 3.44
N SER A 65 0.21 12.24 4.47
CA SER A 65 -1.09 11.57 4.54
C SER A 65 -2.23 12.59 4.62
N MET A 66 -2.11 13.64 5.44
CA MET A 66 -3.10 14.72 5.47
C MET A 66 -3.22 15.45 4.13
N ALA A 67 -2.10 15.71 3.46
CA ALA A 67 -2.09 16.30 2.12
C ALA A 67 -2.76 15.37 1.09
N GLU A 68 -2.55 14.05 1.19
CA GLU A 68 -3.20 13.04 0.36
C GLU A 68 -4.73 12.98 0.57
N PHE A 69 -5.21 13.19 1.79
CA PHE A 69 -6.64 13.38 2.06
C PHE A 69 -7.16 14.71 1.50
N ALA A 70 -6.42 15.80 1.67
CA ALA A 70 -6.83 17.14 1.24
C ALA A 70 -6.87 17.29 -0.29
N ALA A 71 -5.94 16.64 -0.99
CA ALA A 71 -5.80 16.66 -2.45
C ALA A 71 -7.09 16.25 -3.18
N TYR A 72 -7.90 15.41 -2.55
CA TYR A 72 -9.15 14.93 -3.10
C TYR A 72 -10.25 16.00 -3.21
N TYR A 73 -10.13 17.09 -2.46
CA TYR A 73 -11.12 18.18 -2.48
C TYR A 73 -10.76 19.32 -3.43
N VAL A 74 -9.59 19.27 -4.08
CA VAL A 74 -9.11 20.31 -5.00
C VAL A 74 -9.00 19.71 -6.40
N PRO A 75 -9.94 20.00 -7.31
CA PRO A 75 -9.79 19.65 -8.72
C PRO A 75 -8.44 20.20 -9.23
N TRP A 76 -7.74 19.51 -10.14
CA TRP A 76 -6.42 19.86 -10.70
C TRP A 76 -5.20 19.38 -9.91
N VAL A 77 -5.27 19.34 -8.57
CA VAL A 77 -4.19 18.78 -7.73
C VAL A 77 -4.15 17.25 -7.83
N ASP A 78 -5.31 16.64 -8.09
CA ASP A 78 -5.53 15.21 -8.30
C ASP A 78 -4.76 14.62 -9.50
N ASN A 79 -4.75 15.28 -10.66
CA ASN A 79 -4.09 14.76 -11.87
C ASN A 79 -2.55 14.74 -11.78
N LEU A 80 -1.95 15.75 -11.13
CA LEU A 80 -0.50 15.79 -10.90
C LEU A 80 -0.09 14.75 -9.84
N LEU A 81 -0.89 14.63 -8.79
CA LEU A 81 -0.68 13.61 -7.77
C LEU A 81 -0.84 12.20 -8.32
N ASP A 82 -1.84 11.90 -9.15
CA ASP A 82 -2.05 10.53 -9.69
C ASP A 82 -0.86 10.04 -10.55
N SER A 83 -0.17 10.97 -11.22
CA SER A 83 1.04 10.69 -12.01
C SER A 83 2.25 10.31 -11.15
N ILE A 84 2.40 10.94 -9.98
CA ILE A 84 3.49 10.68 -9.02
C ILE A 84 3.11 9.56 -8.04
N ALA A 85 1.83 9.43 -7.73
CA ALA A 85 1.28 8.47 -6.79
C ALA A 85 1.47 7.06 -7.30
N SER A 86 1.40 6.83 -8.62
CA SER A 86 1.59 5.51 -9.19
C SER A 86 2.98 4.90 -8.90
N PRO A 87 4.11 5.55 -9.25
CA PRO A 87 5.43 5.06 -8.87
C PRO A 87 5.67 5.13 -7.34
N ALA A 88 5.10 6.12 -6.66
CA ALA A 88 5.26 6.24 -5.21
C ALA A 88 4.56 5.12 -4.43
N ALA A 89 3.38 4.67 -4.86
CA ALA A 89 2.64 3.54 -4.27
C ALA A 89 3.47 2.25 -4.32
N ILE A 90 4.15 2.02 -5.44
CA ILE A 90 5.02 0.86 -5.65
C ILE A 90 6.22 0.94 -4.71
N MET A 91 6.91 2.08 -4.67
CA MET A 91 8.03 2.31 -3.78
C MET A 91 7.63 2.15 -2.30
N ALA A 92 6.46 2.67 -1.92
CA ALA A 92 5.90 2.51 -0.58
C ALA A 92 5.61 1.05 -0.25
N GLY A 93 5.01 0.29 -1.18
CA GLY A 93 4.72 -1.12 -0.99
C GLY A 93 5.97 -1.98 -0.83
N ILE A 94 7.00 -1.73 -1.65
CA ILE A 94 8.32 -2.36 -1.51
C ILE A 94 8.93 -1.98 -0.16
N GLY A 95 8.97 -0.70 0.17
CA GLY A 95 9.59 -0.20 1.40
C GLY A 95 8.96 -0.76 2.67
N MET A 96 7.63 -0.74 2.77
CA MET A 96 6.94 -1.31 3.93
C MET A 96 7.15 -2.82 4.06
N THR A 97 7.12 -3.54 2.94
CA THR A 97 7.40 -4.99 2.96
C THR A 97 8.83 -5.26 3.40
N ALA A 98 9.79 -4.44 2.96
CA ALA A 98 11.18 -4.55 3.41
C ALA A 98 11.32 -4.26 4.90
N ILE A 99 10.66 -3.21 5.41
CA ILE A 99 10.69 -2.81 6.83
C ILE A 99 10.16 -3.94 7.72
N VAL A 100 8.99 -4.51 7.43
CA VAL A 100 8.41 -5.56 8.29
C VAL A 100 9.16 -6.89 8.21
N MET A 101 9.95 -7.09 7.15
CA MET A 101 10.81 -8.26 6.95
C MET A 101 12.23 -8.06 7.51
N GLU A 102 12.51 -6.93 8.14
CA GLU A 102 13.81 -6.65 8.78
C GLU A 102 14.12 -7.72 9.84
N GLY A 103 15.37 -8.20 9.87
CA GLY A 103 15.78 -9.34 10.70
C GLY A 103 15.60 -10.72 10.06
N SER A 104 15.17 -10.78 8.80
CA SER A 104 15.27 -11.96 7.93
C SER A 104 16.56 -11.92 7.08
N ASP A 105 16.80 -12.95 6.27
CA ASP A 105 17.90 -12.94 5.31
C ASP A 105 17.70 -11.79 4.28
N PRO A 106 18.71 -10.93 4.04
CA PRO A 106 18.56 -9.77 3.16
C PRO A 106 18.10 -10.12 1.73
N VAL A 107 18.51 -11.28 1.20
CA VAL A 107 18.08 -11.71 -0.15
C VAL A 107 16.60 -12.04 -0.12
N VAL A 108 16.14 -12.81 0.87
CA VAL A 108 14.72 -13.14 1.05
C VAL A 108 13.88 -11.88 1.24
N GLN A 109 14.32 -10.98 2.11
CA GLN A 109 13.68 -9.69 2.39
C GLN A 109 13.42 -8.89 1.10
N TRP A 110 14.47 -8.66 0.31
CA TRP A 110 14.35 -7.84 -0.91
C TRP A 110 13.61 -8.55 -2.04
N VAL A 111 13.75 -9.87 -2.18
CA VAL A 111 12.97 -10.64 -3.16
C VAL A 111 11.48 -10.52 -2.86
N ILE A 112 11.06 -10.73 -1.60
CA ILE A 112 9.66 -10.61 -1.21
C ILE A 112 9.19 -9.16 -1.31
N ALA A 113 10.00 -8.19 -0.88
CA ALA A 113 9.64 -6.78 -0.96
C ALA A 113 9.39 -6.31 -2.40
N ILE A 114 10.29 -6.65 -3.33
CA ILE A 114 10.18 -6.23 -4.73
C ILE A 114 9.04 -6.97 -5.43
N ILE A 115 8.97 -8.30 -5.30
CA ILE A 115 8.01 -9.10 -6.05
C ILE A 115 6.62 -9.00 -5.43
N ALA A 116 6.50 -9.34 -4.14
CA ALA A 116 5.21 -9.41 -3.47
C ALA A 116 4.73 -8.01 -3.08
N GLY A 117 5.58 -7.18 -2.45
CA GLY A 117 5.25 -5.80 -2.09
C GLY A 117 5.03 -4.90 -3.30
N GLY A 118 6.01 -4.83 -4.20
CA GLY A 118 5.91 -4.05 -5.45
C GLY A 118 4.78 -4.53 -6.37
N GLY A 119 4.62 -5.85 -6.52
CA GLY A 119 3.54 -6.42 -7.34
C GLY A 119 2.14 -6.16 -6.77
N ALA A 120 1.96 -6.28 -5.45
CA ALA A 120 0.69 -6.03 -4.79
C ALA A 120 0.24 -4.57 -4.96
N SER A 121 1.12 -3.63 -4.61
CA SER A 121 0.87 -2.20 -4.74
C SER A 121 0.62 -1.78 -6.19
N ALA A 122 1.43 -2.27 -7.15
CA ALA A 122 1.23 -1.99 -8.58
C ALA A 122 -0.13 -2.48 -9.10
N THR A 123 -0.56 -3.67 -8.67
CA THR A 123 -1.85 -4.26 -9.10
C THR A 123 -3.03 -3.42 -8.60
N ILE A 124 -3.01 -3.07 -7.31
CA ILE A 124 -4.08 -2.27 -6.70
C ILE A 124 -4.10 -0.86 -7.29
N GLN A 125 -2.94 -0.19 -7.34
CA GLN A 125 -2.80 1.15 -7.89
C GLN A 125 -3.24 1.22 -9.36
N GLY A 126 -2.85 0.23 -10.17
CA GLY A 126 -3.26 0.17 -11.57
C GLY A 126 -4.78 0.10 -11.75
N ALA A 127 -5.47 -0.65 -10.88
CA ALA A 127 -6.93 -0.72 -10.91
C ALA A 127 -7.61 0.54 -10.38
N THR A 128 -7.04 1.18 -9.37
CA THR A 128 -7.46 2.48 -8.85
C THR A 128 -7.42 3.53 -9.96
N VAL A 129 -6.27 3.68 -10.63
CA VAL A 129 -6.10 4.63 -11.74
C VAL A 129 -7.07 4.33 -12.89
N ALA A 130 -7.26 3.06 -13.25
CA ALA A 130 -8.24 2.68 -14.27
C ALA A 130 -9.68 3.05 -13.88
N THR A 131 -10.07 2.80 -12.62
CA THR A 131 -11.42 3.09 -12.11
C THR A 131 -11.69 4.60 -12.08
N ARG A 132 -10.71 5.39 -11.60
CA ARG A 132 -10.80 6.86 -11.56
C ARG A 132 -10.86 7.44 -12.97
N GLY A 133 -10.04 6.95 -13.90
CA GLY A 133 -10.05 7.34 -15.31
C GLY A 133 -11.43 7.16 -15.95
N LEU A 134 -12.05 5.98 -15.76
CA LEU A 134 -13.42 5.73 -16.24
C LEU A 134 -14.44 6.66 -15.57
N SER A 135 -14.34 6.85 -14.25
CA SER A 135 -15.29 7.70 -13.50
C SER A 135 -15.26 9.17 -13.97
N SER A 136 -14.07 9.70 -14.27
CA SER A 136 -13.88 11.06 -14.75
C SER A 136 -14.49 11.26 -16.15
N THR A 137 -14.33 10.28 -17.05
CA THR A 137 -14.89 10.34 -18.40
C THR A 137 -16.42 10.28 -18.40
N PHE A 138 -17.03 9.43 -17.56
CA PHE A 138 -18.49 9.21 -17.61
C PHE A 138 -19.30 10.16 -16.71
N THR A 139 -18.71 10.73 -15.65
CA THR A 139 -19.46 11.51 -14.64
C THR A 139 -18.98 12.96 -14.49
N PHE A 140 -18.13 13.45 -15.40
CA PHE A 140 -17.48 14.77 -15.28
C PHE A 140 -16.78 14.98 -13.92
N GLY A 141 -16.26 13.91 -13.31
CA GLY A 141 -15.50 13.95 -12.06
C GLY A 141 -16.33 13.87 -10.76
N TYR A 142 -17.67 13.91 -10.81
CA TYR A 142 -18.50 13.82 -9.60
C TYR A 142 -18.38 12.45 -8.90
N ALA A 143 -18.18 11.36 -9.64
CA ALA A 143 -17.99 10.04 -9.04
C ALA A 143 -16.57 9.80 -8.49
N ASN A 144 -15.57 10.60 -8.90
CA ASN A 144 -14.20 10.52 -8.37
C ASN A 144 -14.18 10.75 -6.86
N SER A 145 -15.03 11.70 -6.44
CA SER A 145 -15.84 11.72 -5.22
C SER A 145 -15.87 10.37 -4.46
N LEU A 146 -16.98 9.67 -4.63
CA LEU A 146 -17.25 8.39 -3.97
C LEU A 146 -16.10 7.37 -4.08
N VAL A 147 -15.41 7.29 -5.22
CA VAL A 147 -14.29 6.36 -5.43
C VAL A 147 -13.17 6.62 -4.43
N ALA A 148 -12.67 7.85 -4.30
CA ALA A 148 -11.56 8.08 -3.37
C ALA A 148 -11.94 8.05 -1.89
N THR A 149 -13.22 8.23 -1.55
CA THR A 149 -13.72 7.92 -0.20
C THR A 149 -13.62 6.41 0.05
N SER A 150 -14.01 5.58 -0.92
CA SER A 150 -13.89 4.13 -0.78
C SER A 150 -12.43 3.66 -0.69
N GLU A 151 -11.52 4.28 -1.45
CA GLU A 151 -10.07 4.01 -1.40
C GLU A 151 -9.48 4.37 -0.02
N ASN A 152 -9.88 5.51 0.56
CA ASN A 152 -9.48 5.89 1.91
C ASN A 152 -9.92 4.86 2.96
N VAL A 153 -11.20 4.49 2.93
CA VAL A 153 -11.75 3.51 3.87
C VAL A 153 -11.06 2.16 3.71
N ALA A 154 -10.85 1.70 2.48
CA ALA A 154 -10.15 0.46 2.20
C ALA A 154 -8.70 0.48 2.67
N SER A 155 -7.97 1.58 2.43
CA SER A 155 -6.57 1.72 2.85
C SER A 155 -6.44 1.73 4.38
N VAL A 156 -7.26 2.51 5.08
CA VAL A 156 -7.27 2.56 6.55
C VAL A 156 -7.62 1.19 7.13
N ALA A 157 -8.72 0.59 6.66
CA ALA A 157 -9.17 -0.70 7.19
C ALA A 157 -8.14 -1.80 6.95
N LEU A 158 -7.60 -1.90 5.72
CA LEU A 158 -6.63 -2.94 5.39
C LEU A 158 -5.32 -2.75 6.15
N THR A 159 -4.85 -1.51 6.32
CA THR A 159 -3.64 -1.21 7.10
C THR A 159 -3.83 -1.59 8.57
N ILE A 160 -4.94 -1.21 9.18
CA ILE A 160 -5.22 -1.55 10.58
C ILE A 160 -5.31 -3.06 10.76
N VAL A 161 -6.03 -3.77 9.87
CA VAL A 161 -6.13 -5.23 9.94
C VAL A 161 -4.77 -5.91 9.68
N ALA A 162 -3.92 -5.35 8.81
CA ALA A 162 -2.56 -5.85 8.59
C ALA A 162 -1.70 -5.77 9.84
N LEU A 163 -1.79 -4.67 10.58
CA LEU A 163 -1.04 -4.46 11.81
C LEU A 163 -1.57 -5.31 12.97
N LEU A 164 -2.89 -5.50 13.07
CA LEU A 164 -3.53 -6.24 14.16
C LEU A 164 -3.56 -7.76 13.95
N ALA A 165 -3.82 -8.18 12.72
CA ALA A 165 -4.03 -9.58 12.36
C ALA A 165 -3.40 -9.88 10.98
N PRO A 166 -2.05 -9.95 10.91
CA PRO A 166 -1.31 -10.14 9.65
C PRO A 166 -1.79 -11.32 8.82
N LEU A 167 -2.14 -12.43 9.48
CA LEU A 167 -2.64 -13.63 8.82
C LEU A 167 -3.97 -13.38 8.10
N VAL A 168 -4.92 -12.71 8.76
CA VAL A 168 -6.24 -12.41 8.20
C VAL A 168 -6.11 -11.41 7.06
N ALA A 169 -5.33 -10.34 7.28
CA ALA A 169 -5.05 -9.34 6.26
C ALA A 169 -4.39 -9.98 5.04
N GLY A 170 -3.36 -10.80 5.26
CA GLY A 170 -2.59 -11.42 4.19
C GLY A 170 -3.43 -12.32 3.31
N VAL A 171 -4.25 -13.19 3.91
CA VAL A 171 -5.19 -14.05 3.15
C VAL A 171 -6.16 -13.21 2.34
N PHE A 172 -6.73 -12.16 2.92
CA PHE A 172 -7.65 -11.26 2.22
C PHE A 172 -6.98 -10.50 1.07
N SER A 173 -5.78 -9.96 1.30
CA SER A 173 -4.99 -9.26 0.29
C SER A 173 -4.61 -10.17 -0.87
N VAL A 174 -4.13 -11.39 -0.59
CA VAL A 174 -3.81 -12.38 -1.61
C VAL A 174 -5.06 -12.75 -2.42
N ALA A 175 -6.20 -12.95 -1.76
CA ALA A 175 -7.46 -13.25 -2.45
C ALA A 175 -7.87 -12.12 -3.41
N ILE A 176 -7.81 -10.85 -2.97
CA ILE A 176 -8.10 -9.68 -3.82
C ILE A 176 -7.15 -9.64 -5.02
N LEU A 177 -5.84 -9.78 -4.79
CA LEU A 177 -4.84 -9.73 -5.85
C LEU A 177 -5.08 -10.82 -6.91
N VAL A 178 -5.36 -12.05 -6.48
CA VAL A 178 -5.66 -13.16 -7.38
C VAL A 178 -6.92 -12.87 -8.21
N ILE A 179 -7.98 -12.34 -7.60
CA ILE A 179 -9.22 -11.99 -8.31
C ILE A 179 -8.96 -10.90 -9.36
N MET A 180 -8.20 -9.86 -9.00
CA MET A 180 -7.90 -8.74 -9.89
C MET A 180 -7.02 -9.17 -11.07
N ILE A 181 -5.96 -9.94 -10.80
CA ILE A 181 -5.08 -10.47 -11.84
C ILE A 181 -5.88 -11.35 -12.81
N LYS A 182 -6.73 -12.25 -12.30
CA LYS A 182 -7.60 -13.08 -13.15
C LYS A 182 -8.52 -12.24 -14.04
N ARG A 183 -9.13 -11.19 -13.50
CA ARG A 183 -9.98 -10.27 -14.29
C ARG A 183 -9.20 -9.57 -15.40
N ILE A 184 -7.99 -9.09 -15.10
CA ILE A 184 -7.13 -8.41 -16.08
C ILE A 184 -6.75 -9.37 -17.22
N ILE A 185 -6.37 -10.60 -16.88
CA ILE A 185 -6.02 -11.62 -17.89
C ILE A 185 -7.23 -11.98 -18.76
N SER A 186 -8.41 -12.17 -18.14
CA SER A 186 -9.64 -12.48 -18.86
C SER A 186 -10.04 -11.38 -19.85
N ASN A 187 -9.94 -10.10 -19.46
CA ASN A 187 -10.30 -8.98 -20.33
C ASN A 187 -9.36 -8.81 -21.53
N ARG A 188 -8.09 -9.22 -21.39
CA ARG A 188 -7.13 -9.23 -22.51
C ARG A 188 -7.48 -10.30 -23.53
N GLN A 189 -7.85 -11.50 -23.08
CA GLN A 189 -8.23 -12.60 -23.97
C GLN A 189 -9.48 -12.30 -24.81
N SER A 190 -10.43 -11.52 -24.30
CA SER A 190 -11.60 -11.08 -25.06
C SER A 190 -11.33 -9.94 -26.05
N SER A 191 -10.19 -9.23 -25.93
CA SER A 191 -9.83 -8.12 -26.83
C SER A 191 -9.03 -8.60 -28.05
N ASP A 192 -8.44 -9.79 -27.98
CA ASP A 192 -7.62 -10.38 -29.04
C ASP A 192 -8.40 -11.37 -29.93
N SER A 193 -9.71 -11.56 -29.67
CA SER A 193 -10.65 -12.41 -30.42
C SER A 193 -11.64 -11.58 -31.25
#